data_AF-A0A7S3IMU3-F1
#
_entry.id   AF-A0A7S3IMU3-F1
#
_cell.length_a   1.000
_cell.length_b   1.000
_cell.length_c   1.000
_cell.angle_alpha   90.00
_cell.angle_beta   90.00
_cell.angle_gamma   90.00
#
_symmetry.space_group_name_H-M   'P 1'
#
loop_
_entity.id
_entity.type
_entity.pdbx_description
1 polymer ?
#
loop_
_entity_poly.entity_id
_entity_poly.type
_entity_poly.pdbx_seq_one_letter_code
_entity_poly.pdbx_strand_id
1 'polypeptide(L)'
;ETFDGETFDSYDEFIARNVTTAGYEFNGDLDCQEWYDGCNTCGKGTVGSMSMCTMRACVGNTEPAFCKKDFQNNTWDTYEEYLARDSAAEEEEDFSNCKSWYDGCNWCSKGSPRKDDLAICSMRFCDPATMEKAYCKEYFNETTSENQ
;
A
#
# COMPACT_ATOMS: atom_id res chain seq x y z
N GLU A 1 -21.33 -10.86 -2.96
CA GLU A 1 -22.53 -10.32 -3.66
C GLU A 1 -22.22 -10.20 -5.14
N THR A 2 -23.20 -10.25 -6.04
CA THR A 2 -22.96 -10.25 -7.50
C THR A 2 -23.22 -8.86 -8.06
N PHE A 3 -22.20 -8.24 -8.66
CA PHE A 3 -22.33 -6.98 -9.39
C PHE A 3 -21.71 -7.16 -10.78
N ASP A 4 -22.49 -6.87 -11.82
CA ASP A 4 -22.14 -7.01 -13.24
C ASP A 4 -21.59 -8.39 -13.67
N GLY A 5 -22.08 -9.47 -13.05
CA GLY A 5 -21.78 -10.85 -13.47
C GLY A 5 -20.50 -11.45 -12.89
N GLU A 6 -19.74 -10.71 -12.07
CA GLU A 6 -18.64 -11.27 -11.28
C GLU A 6 -19.10 -11.61 -9.86
N THR A 7 -18.65 -12.76 -9.36
CA THR A 7 -18.88 -13.22 -7.98
C THR A 7 -17.68 -12.86 -7.12
N PHE A 8 -17.91 -12.07 -6.07
CA PHE A 8 -16.92 -11.68 -5.08
C PHE A 8 -17.19 -12.42 -3.77
N ASP A 9 -16.14 -13.00 -3.17
CA ASP A 9 -16.22 -13.83 -1.96
C ASP A 9 -16.43 -12.96 -0.70
N SER A 10 -16.12 -11.67 -0.78
CA SER A 10 -16.41 -10.68 0.26
C SER A 10 -16.59 -9.27 -0.31
N TYR A 11 -17.19 -8.38 0.49
CA TYR A 11 -17.28 -6.95 0.16
C TYR A 11 -15.88 -6.32 0.03
N ASP A 12 -14.91 -6.78 0.83
CA ASP A 12 -13.53 -6.30 0.79
C ASP A 12 -12.83 -6.65 -0.52
N GLU A 13 -13.14 -7.82 -1.10
CA GLU A 13 -12.60 -8.24 -2.41
C GLU A 13 -13.17 -7.41 -3.57
N PHE A 14 -14.46 -7.05 -3.48
CA PHE A 14 -15.10 -6.15 -4.45
C PHE A 14 -14.43 -4.76 -4.46
N ILE A 15 -14.10 -4.24 -3.28
CA ILE A 15 -13.40 -2.96 -3.14
C ILE A 15 -11.97 -3.07 -3.67
N ALA A 16 -11.21 -4.10 -3.30
CA ALA A 16 -9.83 -4.27 -3.76
C ALA A 16 -9.69 -4.39 -5.30
N ARG A 17 -10.62 -5.08 -5.97
CA ARG A 17 -10.56 -5.28 -7.44
C ARG A 17 -11.06 -4.08 -8.24
N ASN A 18 -12.12 -3.39 -7.82
CA ASN A 18 -12.65 -2.26 -8.58
C ASN A 18 -11.91 -0.93 -8.32
N VAL A 19 -11.07 -0.87 -7.28
CA VAL A 19 -10.27 0.32 -6.94
C VAL A 19 -8.96 0.41 -7.73
N THR A 20 -8.49 -0.66 -8.38
CA THR A 20 -7.24 -0.63 -9.15
C THR A 20 -7.41 -0.22 -10.62
N THR A 21 -8.63 -0.20 -11.14
CA THR A 21 -8.92 0.06 -12.57
C THR A 21 -9.58 1.41 -12.87
N ALA A 22 -9.99 2.18 -11.86
CA ALA A 22 -10.45 3.56 -12.04
C ALA A 22 -9.37 4.52 -11.52
N GLY A 23 -8.61 5.11 -12.44
CA GLY A 23 -7.56 6.06 -12.10
C GLY A 23 -8.07 7.21 -11.22
N TYR A 24 -7.29 7.52 -10.18
CA TYR A 24 -7.37 8.74 -9.36
C TYR A 24 -8.65 8.95 -8.52
N GLU A 25 -9.13 7.92 -7.81
CA GLU A 25 -9.86 8.17 -6.56
C GLU A 25 -8.92 7.85 -5.38
N PHE A 26 -8.39 8.91 -4.77
CA PHE A 26 -7.79 8.82 -3.44
C PHE A 26 -8.90 8.47 -2.45
N ASN A 27 -9.24 7.18 -2.38
CA ASN A 27 -9.91 6.66 -1.20
C ASN A 27 -8.87 6.79 -0.10
N GLY A 28 -9.13 7.73 0.81
CA GLY A 28 -8.29 7.97 1.96
C GLY A 28 -7.81 6.65 2.50
N ASP A 29 -6.49 6.53 2.59
CA ASP A 29 -5.74 5.46 3.23
C ASP A 29 -6.60 4.84 4.34
N LEU A 30 -6.67 3.50 4.45
CA LEU A 30 -7.64 2.83 5.35
C LEU A 30 -7.60 3.41 6.79
N ASP A 31 -6.45 3.96 7.16
CA ASP A 31 -6.17 4.60 8.45
C ASP A 31 -6.34 6.12 8.51
N CYS A 32 -6.82 6.76 7.45
CA CYS A 32 -7.07 8.19 7.41
C CYS A 32 -8.38 8.54 8.14
N GLN A 33 -8.26 9.28 9.24
CA GLN A 33 -9.37 9.83 10.02
C GLN A 33 -10.03 11.03 9.32
N GLU A 34 -9.24 11.90 8.70
CA GLU A 34 -9.72 13.07 7.94
C GLU A 34 -8.91 13.28 6.67
N TRP A 35 -9.57 13.51 5.53
CA TRP A 35 -8.90 13.71 4.24
C TRP A 35 -9.56 14.81 3.41
N TYR A 36 -8.83 15.28 2.41
CA TYR A 36 -9.36 16.07 1.31
C TYR A 36 -9.52 15.15 0.09
N ASP A 37 -10.69 15.12 -0.52
CA ASP A 37 -10.97 14.29 -1.71
C ASP A 37 -10.72 15.03 -3.04
N GLY A 38 -10.17 16.24 -2.97
CA GLY A 38 -9.96 17.13 -4.11
C GLY A 38 -10.92 18.33 -4.16
N CYS A 39 -11.94 18.35 -3.30
CA CYS A 39 -12.91 19.45 -3.24
C CYS A 39 -13.62 19.56 -1.88
N ASN A 40 -13.88 18.43 -1.26
CA ASN A 40 -14.53 18.27 0.01
C ASN A 40 -13.54 17.84 1.09
N THR A 41 -13.84 18.23 2.32
CA THR A 41 -13.19 17.64 3.48
C THR A 41 -14.08 16.53 4.01
N CYS A 42 -13.50 15.37 4.17
CA CYS A 42 -14.13 14.14 4.61
C CYS A 42 -13.50 13.66 5.91
N GLY A 43 -14.26 12.90 6.69
CA GLY A 43 -13.72 12.23 7.86
C GLY A 43 -14.60 11.09 8.34
N LYS A 44 -14.03 10.25 9.21
CA LYS A 44 -14.69 9.09 9.82
C LYS A 44 -14.28 8.94 11.28
N GLY A 45 -15.14 8.34 12.10
CA GLY A 45 -14.91 8.22 13.54
C GLY A 45 -13.94 7.10 13.92
N THR A 46 -13.89 6.04 13.12
CA THR A 46 -13.02 4.85 13.28
C THR A 46 -12.67 4.25 11.91
N VAL A 47 -11.62 3.42 11.84
CA VAL A 47 -11.28 2.64 10.65
C VAL A 47 -12.50 1.81 10.19
N GLY A 48 -12.81 1.86 8.89
CA GLY A 48 -13.96 1.15 8.30
C GLY A 48 -15.35 1.73 8.60
N SER A 49 -15.48 2.77 9.41
CA SER A 49 -16.79 3.41 9.66
C SER A 49 -17.25 4.30 8.50
N MET A 50 -18.56 4.58 8.46
CA MET A 50 -19.16 5.49 7.48
C MET A 50 -18.47 6.85 7.51
N SER A 51 -18.08 7.34 6.33
CA SER A 51 -17.49 8.65 6.17
C SER A 51 -18.56 9.74 6.07
N MET A 52 -18.20 10.95 6.50
CA MET A 52 -18.97 12.17 6.32
C MET A 52 -18.11 13.19 5.60
N CYS A 53 -18.64 13.78 4.53
CA CYS A 53 -17.96 14.80 3.75
C CYS A 53 -18.78 16.09 3.72
N THR A 54 -18.08 17.22 3.56
CA THR A 54 -18.76 18.44 3.07
C THR A 54 -19.36 18.16 1.69
N MET A 55 -20.41 18.88 1.31
CA MET A 55 -21.08 18.72 0.00
C MET A 55 -20.87 19.97 -0.86
N ARG A 56 -19.62 20.27 -1.18
CA ARG A 56 -19.27 21.35 -2.11
C ARG A 56 -19.45 20.85 -3.54
N ALA A 57 -20.00 21.71 -4.39
CA ALA A 57 -20.06 21.46 -5.82
C ALA A 57 -18.65 21.64 -6.41
N CYS A 58 -18.07 20.54 -6.87
CA CYS A 58 -16.72 20.51 -7.41
C CYS A 58 -16.79 20.89 -8.89
N VAL A 59 -16.51 22.16 -9.19
CA VAL A 59 -16.57 22.69 -10.55
C VAL A 59 -15.24 23.37 -10.87
N GLY A 60 -14.52 22.86 -11.86
CA GLY A 60 -13.21 23.36 -12.28
C GLY A 60 -12.05 22.44 -11.90
N ASN A 61 -10.87 23.01 -11.67
CA ASN A 61 -9.67 22.27 -11.24
C ASN A 61 -9.80 21.91 -9.75
N THR A 62 -9.94 20.62 -9.45
CA THR A 62 -9.83 20.08 -8.09
C THR A 62 -8.36 20.08 -7.67
N GLU A 63 -8.08 20.36 -6.40
CA GLU A 63 -6.71 20.14 -5.89
C GLU A 63 -6.49 18.62 -5.71
N PRO A 64 -5.25 18.15 -5.62
CA PRO A 64 -4.97 16.75 -5.35
C PRO A 64 -5.56 16.34 -4.00
N ALA A 65 -6.14 15.15 -3.95
CA ALA A 65 -6.63 14.57 -2.73
C ALA A 65 -5.47 14.12 -1.82
N PHE A 66 -5.63 14.25 -0.50
CA PHE A 66 -4.61 13.88 0.47
C PHE A 66 -5.18 13.60 1.86
N CYS A 67 -4.49 12.77 2.64
CA CYS A 67 -4.84 12.51 4.02
C CYS A 67 -4.37 13.66 4.91
N LYS A 68 -5.29 14.28 5.66
CA LYS A 68 -4.97 15.34 6.62
C LYS A 68 -4.61 14.78 7.98
N LYS A 69 -5.25 13.67 8.38
CA LYS A 69 -5.09 13.10 9.71
C LYS A 69 -5.28 11.59 9.66
N ASP A 70 -4.36 10.83 10.23
CA ASP A 70 -4.48 9.39 10.42
C ASP A 70 -4.92 9.02 11.86
N PHE A 71 -5.36 7.78 12.05
CA PHE A 71 -5.69 7.24 13.37
C PHE A 71 -4.45 6.89 14.21
N GLN A 72 -3.27 6.78 13.59
CA GLN A 72 -2.05 6.29 14.23
C GLN A 72 -1.23 7.42 14.87
N ASN A 73 -1.10 8.56 14.20
CA ASN A 73 -0.18 9.64 14.55
C ASN A 73 -0.88 10.91 15.01
N ASN A 74 -2.21 11.04 14.85
CA ASN A 74 -2.98 12.20 15.34
C ASN A 74 -2.46 13.57 14.83
N THR A 75 -1.61 13.57 13.81
CA THR A 75 -1.01 14.78 13.22
C THR A 75 -1.89 15.34 12.12
N TRP A 76 -1.83 16.66 11.95
CA TRP A 76 -2.46 17.36 10.84
C TRP A 76 -1.38 17.59 9.79
N ASP A 77 -1.36 16.79 8.74
CA ASP A 77 -0.39 16.94 7.66
C ASP A 77 -0.87 18.06 6.71
N THR A 78 0.01 19.02 6.43
CA THR A 78 -0.15 19.91 5.26
C THR A 78 0.09 19.12 3.97
N TYR A 79 -0.37 19.63 2.82
CA TYR A 79 -0.15 18.97 1.53
C TYR A 79 1.35 18.75 1.24
N GLU A 80 2.20 19.71 1.62
CA GLU A 80 3.65 19.59 1.51
C GLU A 80 4.24 18.53 2.47
N GLU A 81 3.70 18.38 3.68
CA GLU A 81 4.11 17.34 4.64
C GLU A 81 3.62 15.94 4.24
N TYR A 82 2.42 15.83 3.65
CA TYR A 82 1.92 14.59 3.07
C TYR A 82 2.84 14.10 1.96
N LEU A 83 3.21 14.98 1.01
CA LEU A 83 4.17 14.64 -0.05
C LEU A 83 5.55 14.27 0.50
N ALA A 84 6.01 14.94 1.57
CA ALA A 84 7.26 14.59 2.23
C ALA A 84 7.19 13.20 2.90
N ARG A 85 6.05 12.83 3.50
CA ARG A 85 5.81 11.51 4.09
C ARG A 85 5.66 10.42 3.03
N ASP A 86 4.91 10.66 1.96
CA ASP A 86 4.77 9.74 0.83
C ASP A 86 6.14 9.47 0.17
N SER A 87 6.96 10.52 0.03
CA SER A 87 8.35 10.38 -0.43
C SER A 87 9.31 9.74 0.59
N ALA A 88 8.91 9.61 1.86
CA ALA A 88 9.66 8.96 2.92
C ALA A 88 9.13 7.56 3.27
N ALA A 89 7.98 7.15 2.71
CA ALA A 89 7.33 5.87 2.96
C ALA A 89 7.90 4.72 2.13
N GLU A 90 8.76 5.00 1.15
CA GLU A 90 9.46 3.96 0.41
C GLU A 90 10.94 4.30 0.25
N GLU A 91 11.74 4.03 1.29
CA GLU A 91 12.96 3.30 0.96
C GLU A 91 12.48 1.90 0.52
N GLU A 92 12.21 1.75 -0.78
CA GLU A 92 11.97 0.46 -1.41
C GLU A 92 13.24 -0.36 -1.14
N GLU A 93 13.22 -1.15 -0.07
CA GLU A 93 14.34 -2.02 0.29
C GLU A 93 14.57 -2.96 -0.89
N ASP A 94 15.66 -2.71 -1.63
CA ASP A 94 15.97 -3.44 -2.86
C ASP A 94 16.34 -4.89 -2.53
N PHE A 95 15.33 -5.76 -2.56
CA PHE A 95 15.50 -7.21 -2.39
C PHE A 95 15.99 -7.90 -3.67
N SER A 96 16.38 -7.18 -4.72
CA SER A 96 16.86 -7.79 -5.97
C SER A 96 18.05 -8.72 -5.77
N ASN A 97 18.95 -8.40 -4.83
CA ASN A 97 20.11 -9.23 -4.50
C ASN A 97 19.90 -10.15 -3.28
N CYS A 98 18.68 -10.25 -2.77
CA CYS A 98 18.40 -11.09 -1.61
C CYS A 98 18.31 -12.57 -2.00
N LYS A 99 19.09 -13.41 -1.35
CA LYS A 99 19.10 -14.88 -1.51
C LYS A 99 18.06 -15.55 -0.62
N SER A 100 17.87 -15.06 0.61
CA SER A 100 16.78 -15.48 1.48
C SER A 100 16.20 -14.31 2.27
N TRP A 101 14.88 -14.20 2.34
CA TRP A 101 14.17 -13.11 3.01
C TRP A 101 12.94 -13.60 3.75
N TYR A 102 12.46 -12.76 4.65
CA TYR A 102 11.13 -12.82 5.21
C TYR A 102 10.27 -11.76 4.50
N ASP A 103 9.16 -12.17 3.91
CA ASP A 103 8.25 -11.25 3.17
C ASP A 103 7.18 -10.59 4.07
N GLY A 104 7.30 -10.76 5.38
CA GLY A 104 6.32 -10.33 6.38
C GLY A 104 5.49 -11.46 6.96
N CYS A 105 5.52 -12.66 6.36
CA CYS A 105 4.79 -13.84 6.84
C CYS A 105 5.49 -15.17 6.50
N ASN A 106 6.10 -15.24 5.32
CA ASN A 106 6.76 -16.40 4.77
C ASN A 106 8.27 -16.24 4.71
N TRP A 107 8.94 -17.37 4.89
CA TRP A 107 10.35 -17.50 4.56
C TRP A 107 10.49 -17.85 3.10
N CYS A 108 11.22 -17.03 2.37
CA CYS A 108 11.44 -17.14 0.93
C CYS A 108 12.94 -17.28 0.61
N SER A 109 13.23 -17.92 -0.51
CA SER A 109 14.59 -18.01 -1.06
C SER A 109 14.59 -18.18 -2.57
N LYS A 110 15.66 -17.77 -3.24
CA LYS A 110 15.89 -17.99 -4.67
C LYS A 110 17.30 -18.52 -4.94
N GLY A 111 17.51 -19.16 -6.08
CA GLY A 111 18.77 -19.82 -6.42
C GLY A 111 19.84 -18.88 -7.00
N SER A 112 19.43 -17.74 -7.54
CA SER A 112 20.29 -16.78 -8.22
C SER A 112 19.79 -15.34 -8.05
N PRO A 113 20.66 -14.32 -8.24
CA PRO A 113 20.26 -12.91 -8.16
C PRO A 113 19.44 -12.45 -9.38
N ARG A 114 19.18 -13.32 -10.36
CA ARG A 114 18.44 -12.94 -11.56
C ARG A 114 16.99 -12.60 -11.23
N LYS A 115 16.43 -11.64 -11.97
CA LYS A 115 15.06 -11.17 -11.78
C LYS A 115 14.00 -12.21 -12.20
N ASP A 116 14.36 -13.08 -13.14
CA ASP A 116 13.49 -14.13 -13.69
C ASP A 116 13.56 -15.45 -12.90
N ASP A 117 14.39 -15.54 -11.87
CA ASP A 117 14.50 -16.74 -11.06
C ASP A 117 13.28 -16.90 -10.13
N LEU A 118 12.79 -18.13 -9.99
CA LEU A 118 11.61 -18.43 -9.20
C LEU A 118 11.97 -18.50 -7.72
N ALA A 119 11.30 -17.68 -6.91
CA ALA A 119 11.37 -17.78 -5.46
C ALA A 119 10.54 -18.96 -4.95
N ILE A 120 11.02 -19.64 -3.91
CA ILE A 120 10.28 -20.65 -3.16
C ILE A 120 10.05 -20.14 -1.75
N CYS A 121 8.79 -20.17 -1.30
CA CYS A 121 8.37 -19.65 0.00
C CYS A 121 7.63 -20.72 0.83
N SER A 122 7.52 -20.51 2.14
CA SER A 122 6.83 -21.43 3.06
C SER A 122 5.30 -21.54 2.88
N MET A 123 4.68 -20.69 2.04
CA MET A 123 3.25 -20.71 1.69
C MET A 123 2.28 -20.85 2.88
N ARG A 124 2.60 -20.21 4.00
CA ARG A 124 1.72 -20.09 5.16
C ARG A 124 0.62 -19.08 4.85
N PHE A 125 -0.55 -19.28 5.45
CA PHE A 125 -1.60 -18.27 5.45
C PHE A 125 -1.12 -17.02 6.19
N CYS A 126 -1.30 -15.86 5.56
CA CYS A 126 -0.86 -14.58 6.09
C CYS A 126 -2.07 -13.74 6.42
N ASP A 127 -2.27 -13.48 7.72
CA ASP A 127 -3.28 -12.54 8.19
C ASP A 127 -2.67 -11.13 8.15
N PRO A 128 -3.24 -10.18 7.37
CA PRO A 128 -2.76 -8.80 7.29
C PRO A 128 -2.60 -8.12 8.65
N ALA A 129 -3.41 -8.48 9.65
CA ALA A 129 -3.33 -7.91 10.99
C ALA A 129 -2.07 -8.38 11.78
N THR A 130 -1.36 -9.39 11.29
CA THR A 130 -0.20 -10.01 11.95
C THR A 130 1.07 -10.01 11.12
N MET A 131 1.04 -9.40 9.93
CA MET A 131 2.23 -9.28 9.09
C MET A 131 3.28 -8.39 9.77
N GLU A 132 4.54 -8.80 9.68
CA GLU A 132 5.67 -7.99 10.15
C GLU A 132 6.39 -7.31 8.98
N LYS A 133 7.35 -6.43 9.28
CA LYS A 133 8.16 -5.79 8.24
C LYS A 133 9.00 -6.84 7.50
N ALA A 134 8.96 -6.82 6.17
CA ALA A 134 9.80 -7.66 5.34
C ALA A 134 11.29 -7.28 5.51
N TYR A 135 12.18 -8.28 5.45
CA TYR A 135 13.63 -8.06 5.54
C TYR A 135 14.43 -9.17 4.85
N CYS A 136 15.60 -8.80 4.36
CA CYS A 136 16.55 -9.75 3.79
C CYS A 136 17.38 -10.37 4.92
N LYS A 137 17.52 -11.69 4.87
CA LYS A 137 18.34 -12.44 5.82
C LYS A 137 19.72 -12.77 5.26
N GLU A 138 19.80 -13.04 3.97
CA GLU A 138 21.05 -13.38 3.29
C GLU A 138 21.03 -12.81 1.87
N TYR A 139 22.13 -12.18 1.44
CA TYR A 139 22.32 -11.67 0.09
C TYR A 139 23.21 -12.61 -0.74
N PHE A 140 23.11 -12.55 -2.07
CA PHE A 140 24.16 -13.17 -2.88
C PHE A 140 25.45 -12.37 -2.71
N ASN A 141 26.56 -13.08 -2.55
CA ASN A 141 27.87 -12.45 -2.61
C ASN A 141 28.02 -11.80 -3.98
N GLU A 142 28.38 -10.53 -4.01
CA GLU A 142 28.90 -9.92 -5.23
C GLU A 142 30.15 -10.69 -5.62
N THR A 143 30.04 -11.62 -6.56
CA THR A 143 31.20 -12.04 -7.31
C THR A 143 31.64 -10.80 -8.07
N THR A 144 32.67 -10.13 -7.55
CA THR A 144 33.56 -9.29 -8.33
C THR A 144 33.81 -10.02 -9.64
N SER A 145 33.32 -9.46 -10.75
CA SER A 145 33.62 -9.95 -12.08
C SER A 145 35.13 -9.98 -12.23
N GLU A 146 35.73 -11.17 -12.16
CA GLU A 146 37.07 -11.41 -12.64
C GLU A 146 37.07 -11.12 -14.13
N ASN A 147 37.82 -10.08 -14.51
CA ASN A 147 38.20 -9.81 -15.89
C ASN A 147 38.85 -11.09 -16.47
N GLN A 148 38.21 -11.68 -17.49
CA GLN A 148 38.87 -12.51 -18.49
C GLN A 148 38.82 -11.82 -19.84
#